data_AF-A0A355Q6U3-F1
#
_entry.id   AF-A0A355Q6U3-F1
#
_cell.length_a   1.000
_cell.length_b   1.000
_cell.length_c   1.000
_cell.angle_alpha   90.00
_cell.angle_beta   90.00
_cell.angle_gamma   90.00
#
_symmetry.space_group_name_H-M   'P 1'
#
loop_
_entity.id
_entity.type
_entity.pdbx_description
1 polymer ?
#
loop_
_entity_poly.entity_id
_entity_poly.type
_entity_poly.pdbx_seq_one_letter_code
_entity_poly.pdbx_strand_id
1 'polypeptide(L)'
;MNEEGLAHFLHFVLQIAFFRHFSRVASMRKILSLLLSICALAVLAKPKLAQELPSGHMVDHLDVIPGDPSYLTIRGVFDESLFSAIQVESGDTPGKFQVSIPQAFLNNVTLPQREMAFAEEDGVKRVELHEKISRTGGGNVDFLVDMQIFTSTGDVSLELDREKSDGQQLAFALKPMRKRLGSQDRERASSQISDPGIDDMAASAGRGERQLKPMASQARDAVMLHPVAALLMYQQPIQLNVSVLNASTKDQNAQRLAILLDRQQRQKLEEQVGMRLEVTNISSVREGMVIPRTKIYFRPNFMKAALALSEVIPGEQLVEQMPSSHKGRMGTDVEVYVGENFE
;
A
#
# COMPACT_ATOMS: atom_id res chain seq x y z
N MET A 1 7.39 -19.30 39.78
CA MET A 1 7.39 -20.72 39.35
C MET A 1 7.27 -20.66 37.84
N ASN A 2 8.35 -20.99 37.11
CA ASN A 2 8.41 -20.77 35.66
C ASN A 2 7.43 -21.70 34.92
N GLU A 3 6.87 -21.25 33.80
CA GLU A 3 5.82 -21.96 33.05
C GLU A 3 6.23 -23.39 32.62
N GLU A 4 7.53 -23.63 32.39
CA GLU A 4 8.07 -24.97 32.14
C GLU A 4 7.89 -25.92 33.33
N GLY A 5 7.97 -25.40 34.56
CA GLY A 5 7.77 -26.18 35.78
C GLY A 5 6.31 -26.61 35.98
N LEU A 6 5.34 -25.80 35.52
CA LEU A 6 3.92 -26.13 35.61
C LEU A 6 3.53 -27.20 34.58
N ALA A 7 4.10 -27.12 33.37
CA ALA A 7 3.87 -28.08 32.30
C ALA A 7 4.45 -29.47 32.63
N HIS A 8 5.67 -29.52 33.19
CA HIS A 8 6.27 -30.78 33.64
C HIS A 8 5.50 -31.40 34.83
N PHE A 9 4.99 -30.57 35.73
CA PHE A 9 4.19 -31.04 36.87
C PHE A 9 2.83 -31.59 36.42
N LEU A 10 2.12 -30.92 35.50
CA LEU A 10 0.86 -31.42 34.93
C LEU A 10 1.07 -32.70 34.11
N HIS A 11 2.14 -32.78 33.32
CA HIS A 11 2.48 -33.99 32.57
C HIS A 11 2.76 -35.19 33.50
N PHE A 12 3.49 -34.95 34.60
CA PHE A 12 3.80 -35.98 35.60
C PHE A 12 2.55 -36.44 36.37
N VAL A 13 1.69 -35.51 36.79
CA VAL A 13 0.44 -35.82 37.51
C VAL A 13 -0.55 -36.58 36.61
N LEU A 14 -0.67 -36.22 35.33
CA LEU A 14 -1.52 -36.94 34.37
C LEU A 14 -0.99 -38.34 34.03
N GLN A 15 0.34 -38.53 33.95
CA GLN A 15 0.93 -39.87 33.79
C GLN A 15 0.64 -40.79 34.97
N ILE A 16 0.72 -40.28 36.20
CA ILE A 16 0.50 -41.08 37.42
C ILE A 16 -0.98 -41.41 37.60
N ALA A 17 -1.89 -40.45 37.32
CA ALA A 17 -3.32 -40.67 37.45
C ALA A 17 -3.84 -41.75 36.47
N PHE A 18 -3.29 -41.83 35.26
CA PHE A 18 -3.71 -42.81 34.26
C PHE A 18 -3.07 -44.20 34.44
N PHE A 19 -1.89 -44.29 35.06
CA PHE A 19 -1.24 -45.58 35.30
C PHE A 19 -2.01 -46.49 36.27
N ARG A 20 -2.83 -45.91 37.15
CA ARG A 20 -3.54 -46.63 38.22
C ARG A 20 -4.92 -47.20 37.85
N HIS A 21 -5.47 -46.94 36.66
CA HIS A 21 -6.88 -47.28 36.37
C HIS A 21 -7.18 -48.07 35.09
N PHE A 22 -6.19 -48.47 34.29
CA PHE A 22 -6.46 -49.24 33.07
C PHE A 22 -5.55 -50.46 32.91
N SER A 23 -5.67 -51.45 33.80
CA SER A 23 -5.05 -52.76 33.61
C SER A 23 -5.88 -53.62 32.65
N ARG A 24 -5.79 -53.33 31.34
CA ARG A 24 -5.92 -54.26 30.19
C ARG A 24 -6.07 -53.43 28.91
N VAL A 25 -5.57 -53.98 27.81
CA VAL A 25 -5.54 -53.43 26.43
C VAL A 25 -4.37 -52.47 26.13
N ALA A 26 -3.21 -53.06 25.86
CA ALA A 26 -1.99 -52.37 25.41
C ALA A 26 -2.15 -51.62 24.07
N SER A 27 -3.18 -51.96 23.28
CA SER A 27 -3.46 -51.32 21.97
C SER A 27 -4.12 -49.94 22.12
N MET A 28 -5.11 -49.80 23.01
CA MET A 28 -5.78 -48.51 23.26
C MET A 28 -4.86 -47.45 23.87
N ARG A 29 -3.88 -47.89 24.69
CA ARG A 29 -2.89 -46.99 25.31
C ARG A 29 -1.99 -46.30 24.27
N LYS A 30 -1.64 -46.99 23.18
CA LYS A 30 -0.80 -46.43 22.10
C LYS A 30 -1.57 -45.46 21.22
N ILE A 31 -2.86 -45.73 20.98
CA ILE A 31 -3.73 -44.85 20.20
C ILE A 31 -3.99 -43.56 20.98
N LEU A 32 -4.27 -43.66 22.29
CA LEU A 32 -4.50 -42.51 23.14
C LEU A 32 -3.23 -41.67 23.35
N SER A 33 -2.05 -42.29 23.48
CA SER A 33 -0.78 -41.55 23.56
C SER A 33 -0.44 -40.85 22.24
N LEU A 34 -0.78 -41.45 21.10
CA LEU A 34 -0.60 -40.82 19.79
C LEU A 34 -1.54 -39.62 19.63
N LEU A 35 -2.81 -39.75 20.03
CA LEU A 35 -3.78 -38.65 20.03
C LEU A 35 -3.36 -37.50 20.95
N LEU A 36 -2.89 -37.79 22.17
CA LEU A 36 -2.35 -36.76 23.07
C LEU A 36 -1.08 -36.10 22.51
N SER A 37 -0.21 -36.87 21.85
CA SER A 37 0.99 -36.31 21.21
C SER A 37 0.63 -35.40 20.04
N ILE A 38 -0.40 -35.73 19.27
CA ILE A 38 -0.90 -34.89 18.16
C ILE A 38 -1.56 -33.62 18.71
N CYS A 39 -2.35 -33.71 19.78
CA CYS A 39 -2.91 -32.53 20.46
C CYS A 39 -1.82 -31.64 21.07
N ALA A 40 -0.76 -32.22 21.65
CA ALA A 40 0.37 -31.47 22.16
C ALA A 40 1.17 -30.77 21.03
N LEU A 41 1.33 -31.43 19.87
CA LEU A 41 1.92 -30.79 18.68
C LEU A 41 1.03 -29.66 18.14
N ALA A 42 -0.30 -29.81 18.18
CA ALA A 42 -1.24 -28.78 17.74
C ALA A 42 -1.26 -27.54 18.67
N VAL A 43 -0.96 -27.71 19.97
CA VAL A 43 -0.81 -26.60 20.93
C VAL A 43 0.55 -25.92 20.81
N LEU A 44 1.60 -26.64 20.37
CA LEU A 44 2.93 -26.08 20.09
C LEU A 44 3.04 -25.41 18.71
N ALA A 45 2.15 -25.76 17.78
CA ALA A 45 1.96 -25.03 16.54
C ALA A 45 1.27 -23.71 16.86
N LYS A 46 2.04 -22.72 17.35
CA LYS A 46 1.60 -21.33 17.35
C LYS A 46 1.09 -21.05 15.93
N PRO A 47 -0.15 -20.58 15.74
CA PRO A 47 -0.52 -20.05 14.44
C PRO A 47 0.54 -19.00 14.11
N LYS A 48 1.23 -19.16 12.98
CA LYS A 48 2.00 -18.05 12.42
C LYS A 48 1.03 -16.89 12.42
N LEU A 49 1.33 -15.85 13.22
CA LEU A 49 0.58 -14.62 13.24
C LEU A 49 0.21 -14.28 11.81
N ALA A 50 -1.06 -13.92 11.58
CA ALA A 50 -1.46 -13.26 10.37
C ALA A 50 -0.37 -12.24 10.05
N GLN A 51 0.32 -12.46 8.93
CA GLN A 51 1.41 -11.60 8.51
C GLN A 51 0.74 -10.22 8.34
N GLU A 52 1.04 -9.28 9.24
CA GLU A 52 0.48 -7.94 9.15
C GLU A 52 0.82 -7.43 7.75
N LEU A 53 -0.24 -7.11 7.00
CA LEU A 53 -0.10 -6.56 5.67
C LEU A 53 0.73 -5.27 5.83
N PRO A 54 1.78 -5.08 5.00
CA PRO A 54 2.58 -3.87 5.09
C PRO A 54 1.64 -2.68 4.92
N SER A 55 1.54 -1.84 5.93
CA SER A 55 0.66 -0.68 5.95
C SER A 55 1.48 0.59 5.77
N GLY A 56 0.84 1.73 5.54
CA GLY A 56 1.54 2.98 5.28
C GLY A 56 0.58 4.09 4.91
N HIS A 57 1.09 5.17 4.33
CA HIS A 57 0.29 6.35 3.99
C HIS A 57 0.27 6.62 2.48
N MET A 58 -0.85 7.14 1.98
CA MET A 58 -0.98 7.67 0.63
C MET A 58 -1.56 9.07 0.76
N VAL A 59 -0.83 10.06 0.23
CA VAL A 59 -1.22 11.46 0.23
C VAL A 59 -1.91 11.78 -1.09
N ASP A 60 -3.17 12.17 -1.03
CA ASP A 60 -3.99 12.44 -2.21
C ASP A 60 -4.18 13.93 -2.48
N HIS A 61 -4.31 14.73 -1.41
CA HIS A 61 -4.64 16.16 -1.52
C HIS A 61 -4.18 16.93 -0.28
N LEU A 62 -3.83 18.21 -0.45
CA LEU A 62 -3.57 19.14 0.64
C LEU A 62 -4.51 20.34 0.52
N ASP A 63 -5.03 20.76 1.67
CA ASP A 63 -5.95 21.89 1.78
C ASP A 63 -5.68 22.65 3.08
N VAL A 64 -5.97 23.95 3.12
CA VAL A 64 -5.82 24.77 4.32
C VAL A 64 -7.19 25.25 4.77
N ILE A 65 -7.50 24.97 6.03
CA ILE A 65 -8.71 25.45 6.68
C ILE A 65 -8.32 26.67 7.53
N PRO A 66 -8.63 27.90 7.09
CA PRO A 66 -8.32 29.10 7.84
C PRO A 66 -9.14 29.17 9.14
N GLY A 67 -8.54 29.70 10.22
CA GLY A 67 -9.21 29.84 11.51
C GLY A 67 -8.26 30.23 12.64
N ASP A 68 -8.73 30.12 13.89
CA ASP A 68 -7.90 30.25 15.10
C ASP A 68 -7.99 28.97 15.95
N PRO A 69 -7.05 28.02 15.80
CA PRO A 69 -5.91 28.03 14.87
C PRO A 69 -6.30 27.61 13.44
N SER A 70 -5.52 28.04 12.44
CA SER A 70 -5.58 27.52 11.07
C SER A 70 -5.03 26.09 11.02
N TYR A 71 -5.54 25.28 10.09
CA TYR A 71 -5.13 23.89 9.90
C TYR A 71 -4.66 23.63 8.48
N LEU A 72 -3.45 23.09 8.34
CA LEU A 72 -3.06 22.41 7.12
C LEU A 72 -3.57 20.97 7.20
N THR A 73 -4.49 20.62 6.31
CA THR A 73 -5.08 19.27 6.23
C THR A 73 -4.53 18.52 5.03
N ILE A 74 -4.22 17.26 5.24
CA ILE A 74 -3.73 16.34 4.21
C ILE A 74 -4.72 15.19 4.13
N ARG A 75 -5.38 15.03 2.99
CA ARG A 75 -6.32 13.95 2.75
C ARG A 75 -5.65 12.81 2.01
N GLY A 76 -6.13 11.61 2.28
CA GLY A 76 -5.65 10.41 1.62
C GLY A 76 -6.02 9.17 2.41
N VAL A 77 -5.11 8.19 2.45
CA VAL A 77 -5.30 6.98 3.24
C VAL A 77 -4.12 6.83 4.18
N PHE A 78 -4.37 6.80 5.48
CA PHE A 78 -3.32 6.79 6.49
C PHE A 78 -3.49 5.64 7.46
N ASP A 79 -2.38 5.04 7.86
CA ASP A 79 -2.35 4.10 8.98
C ASP A 79 -2.15 4.83 10.31
N GLU A 80 -3.18 4.82 11.15
CA GLU A 80 -3.17 5.43 12.48
C GLU A 80 -2.08 4.87 13.39
N SER A 81 -1.69 3.60 13.22
CA SER A 81 -0.62 2.98 14.01
C SER A 81 0.75 3.62 13.78
N LEU A 82 0.93 4.30 12.64
CA LEU A 82 2.18 4.97 12.26
C LEU A 82 2.21 6.46 12.63
N PHE A 83 1.14 7.04 13.19
CA PHE A 83 1.07 8.48 13.52
C PHE A 83 2.14 8.92 14.51
N SER A 84 2.59 8.02 15.39
CA SER A 84 3.68 8.31 16.33
C SER A 84 5.05 8.45 15.65
N ALA A 85 5.20 7.93 14.43
CA ALA A 85 6.45 7.99 13.68
C ALA A 85 6.53 9.22 12.76
N ILE A 86 5.44 9.97 12.58
CA ILE A 86 5.43 11.23 11.84
C ILE A 86 6.19 12.28 12.64
N GLN A 87 7.17 12.92 12.01
CA GLN A 87 8.02 13.93 12.64
C GLN A 87 7.70 15.31 12.10
N VAL A 88 7.69 16.31 12.98
CA VAL A 88 7.55 17.73 12.64
C VAL A 88 8.73 18.47 13.25
N GLU A 89 9.56 19.06 12.39
CA GLU A 89 10.77 19.78 12.77
C GLU A 89 10.68 21.23 12.29
N SER A 90 11.19 22.16 13.09
CA SER A 90 11.39 23.53 12.63
C SER A 90 12.56 23.58 11.66
N GLY A 91 12.40 24.27 10.54
CA GLY A 91 13.46 24.47 9.55
C GLY A 91 14.44 25.58 9.96
N ASP A 92 15.43 25.81 9.10
CA ASP A 92 16.54 26.74 9.35
C ASP A 92 16.11 28.21 9.51
N THR A 93 14.91 28.56 9.01
CA THR A 93 14.37 29.92 9.04
C THR A 93 13.02 29.96 9.76
N PRO A 94 12.70 31.01 10.53
CA PRO A 94 11.39 31.18 11.15
C PRO A 94 10.25 31.03 10.14
N GLY A 95 9.22 30.26 10.50
CA GLY A 95 8.08 29.97 9.61
C GLY A 95 8.35 28.91 8.53
N LYS A 96 9.52 28.26 8.55
CA LYS A 96 9.78 27.05 7.76
C LYS A 96 9.67 25.83 8.67
N PHE A 97 8.95 24.80 8.22
CA PHE A 97 8.84 23.51 8.90
C PHE A 97 9.13 22.38 7.93
N GLN A 98 9.71 21.30 8.45
CA GLN A 98 9.86 20.04 7.75
C GLN A 98 8.99 19.00 8.43
N VAL A 99 8.12 18.35 7.66
CA VAL A 99 7.30 17.24 8.12
C VAL A 99 7.71 15.99 7.38
N SER A 100 8.06 14.95 8.12
CA SER A 100 8.53 13.67 7.58
C SER A 100 7.47 12.60 7.88
N ILE A 101 6.83 12.09 6.82
CA ILE A 101 5.82 11.03 6.92
C ILE A 101 6.45 9.71 6.44
N PRO A 102 6.83 8.80 7.35
CA PRO A 102 7.46 7.53 6.98
C PRO A 102 6.46 6.57 6.35
N GLN A 103 6.92 5.66 5.51
CA GLN A 103 6.08 4.67 4.78
C GLN A 103 4.95 5.33 3.97
N ALA A 104 5.21 6.51 3.41
CA ALA A 104 4.23 7.31 2.69
C ALA A 104 4.53 7.43 1.19
N PHE A 105 3.49 7.60 0.39
CA PHE A 105 3.53 7.83 -1.04
C PHE A 105 2.74 9.07 -1.43
N LEU A 106 3.15 9.74 -2.50
CA LEU A 106 2.35 10.76 -3.15
C LEU A 106 1.50 10.13 -4.27
N ASN A 107 0.20 10.36 -4.24
CA ASN A 107 -0.66 9.95 -5.33
C ASN A 107 -0.48 10.88 -6.53
N ASN A 108 0.29 10.44 -7.52
CA ASN A 108 0.63 11.24 -8.70
C ASN A 108 -0.56 11.55 -9.61
N VAL A 109 -1.69 10.86 -9.44
CA VAL A 109 -2.92 11.08 -10.23
C VAL A 109 -3.71 12.25 -9.66
N THR A 110 -3.91 12.28 -8.34
CA THR A 110 -4.68 13.34 -7.66
C THR A 110 -3.81 14.53 -7.30
N LEU A 111 -2.49 14.32 -7.16
CA LEU A 111 -1.51 15.31 -6.73
C LEU A 111 -0.36 15.41 -7.75
N PRO A 112 -0.62 15.98 -8.94
CA PRO A 112 0.39 16.12 -9.98
C PRO A 112 1.41 17.24 -9.71
N GLN A 113 1.05 18.22 -8.88
CA GLN A 113 1.92 19.35 -8.52
C GLN A 113 2.68 19.06 -7.22
N ARG A 114 4.00 19.23 -7.22
CA ARG A 114 4.84 19.03 -6.03
C ARG A 114 4.99 20.27 -5.17
N GLU A 115 4.51 21.40 -5.65
CA GLU A 115 4.55 22.68 -4.96
C GLU A 115 3.16 23.29 -5.05
N MET A 116 2.61 23.71 -3.91
CA MET A 116 1.30 24.35 -3.81
C MET A 116 1.47 25.67 -3.07
N ALA A 117 0.94 26.73 -3.67
CA ALA A 117 0.86 28.04 -3.05
C ALA A 117 -0.58 28.27 -2.54
N PHE A 118 -0.68 28.93 -1.39
CA PHE A 118 -1.94 29.24 -0.71
C PHE A 118 -2.07 30.75 -0.53
N ALA A 119 -3.26 31.23 -0.15
CA ALA A 119 -3.48 32.66 0.05
C ALA A 119 -2.76 33.11 1.34
N GLU A 120 -2.31 34.38 1.41
CA GLU A 120 -1.52 34.83 2.56
C GLU A 120 -2.33 34.76 3.87
N GLU A 121 -3.64 35.02 3.79
CA GLU A 121 -4.62 34.96 4.88
C GLU A 121 -4.80 33.56 5.48
N ASP A 122 -4.43 32.50 4.76
CA ASP A 122 -4.59 31.11 5.22
C ASP A 122 -3.54 30.71 6.28
N GLY A 123 -2.51 31.53 6.46
CA GLY A 123 -1.42 31.32 7.42
C GLY A 123 -0.32 30.37 6.93
N VAL A 124 -0.63 29.54 5.92
CA VAL A 124 0.36 28.80 5.12
C VAL A 124 0.54 29.55 3.81
N LYS A 125 1.78 29.81 3.40
CA LYS A 125 2.09 30.46 2.12
C LYS A 125 2.32 29.42 1.02
N ARG A 126 3.05 28.36 1.35
CA ARG A 126 3.48 27.36 0.38
C ARG A 126 3.81 26.02 1.04
N VAL A 127 3.55 24.94 0.33
CA VAL A 127 4.03 23.60 0.67
C VAL A 127 4.77 22.99 -0.51
N GLU A 128 5.98 22.48 -0.27
CA GLU A 128 6.75 21.68 -1.23
C GLU A 128 6.79 20.23 -0.76
N LEU A 129 6.58 19.28 -1.66
CA LEU A 129 6.50 17.86 -1.40
C LEU A 129 7.65 17.12 -2.09
N HIS A 130 8.33 16.25 -1.34
CA HIS A 130 9.40 15.40 -1.85
C HIS A 130 9.17 13.96 -1.44
N GLU A 131 9.09 13.08 -2.43
CA GLU A 131 9.06 11.64 -2.22
C GLU A 131 10.50 11.08 -2.28
N LYS A 132 10.88 10.29 -1.28
CA LYS A 132 12.16 9.59 -1.21
C LYS A 132 11.90 8.08 -1.15
N ILE A 133 12.57 7.36 -2.03
CA ILE A 133 12.49 5.91 -2.16
C ILE A 133 13.89 5.34 -1.97
N SER A 134 14.10 4.55 -0.93
CA SER A 134 15.40 3.90 -0.65
C SER A 134 15.24 2.39 -0.58
N ARG A 135 16.23 1.65 -1.10
CA ARG A 135 16.29 0.19 -0.98
C ARG A 135 17.18 -0.15 0.21
N THR A 136 16.67 -0.92 1.17
CA THR A 136 17.47 -1.45 2.26
C THR A 136 18.11 -2.78 1.88
N GLY A 137 19.18 -3.17 2.59
CA GLY A 137 20.05 -4.31 2.26
C GLY A 137 19.39 -5.70 2.20
N GLY A 138 18.08 -5.80 2.46
CA GLY A 138 17.27 -7.02 2.32
C GLY A 138 16.32 -7.02 1.12
N GLY A 139 16.36 -6.01 0.24
CA GLY A 139 15.42 -5.86 -0.87
C GLY A 139 14.10 -5.21 -0.50
N ASN A 140 13.92 -4.82 0.77
CA ASN A 140 12.80 -3.98 1.19
C ASN A 140 12.98 -2.55 0.67
N VAL A 141 11.87 -1.91 0.35
CA VAL A 141 11.85 -0.53 -0.13
C VAL A 141 11.20 0.32 0.94
N ASP A 142 11.94 1.32 1.42
CA ASP A 142 11.43 2.34 2.33
C ASP A 142 10.94 3.53 1.51
N PHE A 143 9.79 4.04 1.89
CA PHE A 143 9.15 5.20 1.28
C PHE A 143 9.02 6.28 2.34
N LEU A 144 9.30 7.51 1.96
CA LEU A 144 9.24 8.67 2.83
C LEU A 144 8.71 9.85 2.04
N VAL A 145 7.73 10.54 2.59
CA VAL A 145 7.28 11.84 2.07
C VAL A 145 7.77 12.92 3.02
N ASP A 146 8.66 13.75 2.53
CA ASP A 146 9.09 14.97 3.20
C ASP A 146 8.28 16.15 2.65
N MET A 147 7.76 16.97 3.56
CA MET A 147 7.02 18.17 3.22
C MET A 147 7.71 19.38 3.83
N GLN A 148 8.06 20.36 3.00
CA GLN A 148 8.54 21.66 3.46
C GLN A 148 7.35 22.62 3.47
N ILE A 149 6.98 23.09 4.66
CA ILE A 149 5.86 24.01 4.86
C ILE A 149 6.43 25.39 5.16
N PHE A 150 5.98 26.38 4.39
CA PHE A 150 6.35 27.78 4.55
C PHE A 150 5.10 28.53 5.01
N THR A 151 5.13 29.09 6.21
CA THR A 151 4.03 29.87 6.78
C THR A 151 4.12 31.33 6.37
N SER A 152 2.97 32.02 6.37
CA SER A 152 2.88 33.45 6.05
C SER A 152 3.59 34.31 7.10
N THR A 153 3.64 33.84 8.35
CA THR A 153 4.30 34.50 9.49
C THR A 153 5.28 33.58 10.19
N GLY A 154 6.38 34.12 10.72
CA GLY A 154 7.39 33.33 11.46
C GLY A 154 7.06 33.00 12.92
N ASP A 155 6.05 33.65 13.51
CA ASP A 155 5.69 33.55 14.94
C ASP A 155 4.63 32.44 15.20
N VAL A 156 4.78 31.28 14.58
CA VAL A 156 3.85 30.14 14.71
C VAL A 156 4.60 28.84 15.04
N SER A 157 3.92 27.89 15.69
CA SER A 157 4.35 26.50 15.79
C SER A 157 3.44 25.62 14.95
N LEU A 158 4.01 24.57 14.35
CA LEU A 158 3.29 23.55 13.61
C LEU A 158 3.27 22.26 14.42
N GLU A 159 2.10 21.70 14.67
CA GLU A 159 1.94 20.47 15.44
C GLU A 159 0.92 19.54 14.77
N LEU A 160 1.21 18.24 14.74
CA LEU A 160 0.24 17.22 14.32
C LEU A 160 -0.89 17.11 15.37
N ASP A 161 -2.11 17.46 14.98
CA ASP A 161 -3.30 17.35 15.79
C ASP A 161 -3.90 15.95 15.63
N ARG A 162 -3.59 15.06 16.58
CA ARG A 162 -4.05 13.66 16.55
C ARG A 162 -5.54 13.50 16.82
N GLU A 163 -6.21 14.49 17.41
CA GLU A 163 -7.66 14.42 17.65
C GLU A 163 -8.44 14.70 16.37
N LYS A 164 -7.86 15.48 15.46
CA LYS A 164 -8.41 15.81 14.13
C LYS A 164 -7.79 15.00 12.99
N SER A 165 -6.93 14.03 13.32
CA SER A 165 -6.32 13.12 12.34
C SER A 165 -6.93 11.72 12.49
N ASP A 166 -7.19 11.06 11.37
CA ASP A 166 -7.76 9.72 11.30
C ASP A 166 -7.24 8.99 10.04
N GLY A 167 -7.70 7.76 9.79
CA GLY A 167 -7.28 7.00 8.61
C GLY A 167 -7.57 7.63 7.24
N GLN A 168 -8.23 8.79 7.16
CA GLN A 168 -8.52 9.54 5.92
C GLN A 168 -7.87 10.93 5.88
N GLN A 169 -7.42 11.48 7.01
CA GLN A 169 -6.81 12.79 7.06
C GLN A 169 -5.72 12.92 8.14
N LEU A 170 -4.68 13.71 7.84
CA LEU A 170 -3.78 14.28 8.83
C LEU A 170 -4.05 15.78 8.96
N ALA A 171 -4.16 16.26 10.18
CA ALA A 171 -4.38 17.67 10.49
C ALA A 171 -3.18 18.26 11.22
N PHE A 172 -2.57 19.31 10.67
CA PHE A 172 -1.48 20.05 11.30
C PHE A 172 -1.99 21.42 11.73
N ALA A 173 -2.00 21.67 13.04
CA ALA A 173 -2.43 22.95 13.60
C ALA A 173 -1.29 23.98 13.53
N LEU A 174 -1.60 25.16 13.00
CA LEU A 174 -0.73 26.34 13.05
C LEU A 174 -1.10 27.16 14.29
N LYS A 175 -0.34 26.99 15.38
CA LYS A 175 -0.60 27.69 16.64
C LYS A 175 0.27 28.94 16.76
N PRO A 176 -0.29 30.10 17.14
CA PRO A 176 0.53 31.27 17.43
C PRO A 176 1.52 30.98 18.55
N MET A 177 2.81 31.25 18.32
CA MET A 177 3.80 31.22 19.40
C MET A 177 3.52 32.40 20.32
N ARG A 178 2.91 32.13 21.49
CA ARG A 178 2.84 33.14 22.55
C ARG A 178 4.27 33.53 22.92
N LYS A 179 4.68 34.74 22.54
CA LYS A 179 5.85 35.39 23.13
C LYS A 179 5.70 35.26 24.64
N ARG A 180 6.68 34.66 25.31
CA ARG A 180 6.76 34.75 26.78
C ARG A 180 6.86 36.24 27.08
N LEU A 181 5.73 36.88 27.35
CA LEU A 181 5.73 38.23 27.90
C LEU A 181 6.50 38.11 29.22
N GLY A 182 7.63 38.81 29.27
CA GLY A 182 8.26 39.16 30.53
C GLY A 182 7.18 39.74 31.44
N SER A 183 7.28 39.42 32.72
CA SER A 183 6.42 39.88 33.79
C SER A 183 6.26 41.41 33.79
N GLN A 184 5.23 41.91 33.10
CA GLN A 184 4.61 43.22 33.27
C GLN A 184 3.44 43.30 32.28
N ASP A 185 2.33 42.68 32.67
CA ASP A 185 0.96 43.09 32.31
C ASP A 185 0.00 42.14 33.03
N ARG A 186 0.10 42.17 34.36
CA ARG A 186 -0.88 41.58 35.27
C ARG A 186 -1.68 42.72 35.91
N GLU A 187 -2.30 43.54 35.07
CA GLU A 187 -3.24 44.57 35.52
C GLU A 187 -4.19 44.99 34.38
N ARG A 188 -5.05 44.03 33.95
CA ARG A 188 -6.36 44.28 33.31
C ARG A 188 -7.15 42.98 33.25
N ALA A 189 -7.28 42.34 34.40
CA ALA A 189 -8.20 41.22 34.63
C ALA A 189 -8.94 41.46 35.95
N SER A 190 -9.69 42.56 36.01
CA SER A 190 -10.61 42.82 37.11
C SER A 190 -11.63 43.90 36.72
N SER A 191 -12.48 43.62 35.72
CA SER A 191 -13.80 44.25 35.62
C SER A 191 -14.55 43.70 34.41
N GLN A 192 -15.36 42.68 34.64
CA GLN A 192 -16.80 42.65 34.35
C GLN A 192 -17.29 41.20 34.33
N ILE A 193 -17.67 40.75 35.53
CA ILE A 193 -18.69 39.73 35.73
C ILE A 193 -20.02 40.41 35.40
N SER A 194 -20.80 39.85 34.48
CA SER A 194 -22.27 39.95 34.44
C SER A 194 -22.82 38.94 33.43
N ASP A 195 -23.32 37.82 33.95
CA ASP A 195 -24.44 37.05 33.40
C ASP A 195 -25.45 37.03 34.58
N PRO A 196 -26.77 37.20 34.38
CA PRO A 196 -27.61 36.18 33.72
C PRO A 196 -28.79 36.73 32.88
N GLY A 197 -29.30 35.92 31.96
CA GLY A 197 -30.61 36.16 31.34
C GLY A 197 -31.06 35.07 30.37
N ILE A 198 -31.85 34.13 30.89
CA ILE A 198 -32.55 33.05 30.18
C ILE A 198 -33.80 33.66 29.51
N ASP A 199 -34.12 33.28 28.27
CA ASP A 199 -35.51 33.00 27.84
C ASP A 199 -35.57 32.30 26.47
N ASP A 200 -36.39 31.25 26.46
CA ASP A 200 -36.76 30.39 25.35
C ASP A 200 -37.59 31.10 24.27
N MET A 201 -37.36 30.79 22.99
CA MET A 201 -38.50 30.50 22.10
C MET A 201 -38.10 29.60 20.91
N ALA A 202 -38.80 28.47 20.84
CA ALA A 202 -38.68 27.44 19.83
C ALA A 202 -39.53 27.71 18.57
N ALA A 203 -39.12 27.01 17.50
CA ALA A 203 -39.94 26.43 16.42
C ALA A 203 -40.38 27.26 15.20
N SER A 204 -39.76 26.93 14.06
CA SER A 204 -40.43 26.55 12.77
C SER A 204 -39.34 26.11 11.76
N ALA A 205 -39.11 24.82 11.51
CA ALA A 205 -39.76 23.97 10.48
C ALA A 205 -39.89 24.68 9.10
N GLY A 206 -39.42 24.19 7.95
CA GLY A 206 -38.73 22.97 7.54
C GLY A 206 -38.67 22.89 5.98
N ARG A 207 -37.70 22.17 5.41
CA ARG A 207 -37.67 21.55 4.07
C ARG A 207 -36.28 20.91 3.89
N GLY A 208 -36.15 19.59 3.98
CA GLY A 208 -36.11 18.67 2.82
C GLY A 208 -34.76 18.81 2.11
N GLU A 209 -33.82 17.85 2.14
CA GLU A 209 -33.93 16.61 1.37
C GLU A 209 -32.92 15.53 1.82
N ARG A 210 -33.44 14.30 1.96
CA ARG A 210 -32.84 12.99 1.63
C ARG A 210 -31.53 12.57 2.33
N GLN A 211 -31.72 11.92 3.48
CA GLN A 211 -30.88 10.79 3.88
C GLN A 211 -30.88 9.71 2.79
N LEU A 212 -29.74 9.53 2.12
CA LEU A 212 -29.41 8.30 1.40
C LEU A 212 -28.54 7.45 2.33
N LYS A 213 -29.17 6.52 3.05
CA LYS A 213 -28.50 5.33 3.57
C LYS A 213 -28.18 4.41 2.39
N PRO A 214 -26.93 3.98 2.16
CA PRO A 214 -26.70 2.76 1.41
C PRO A 214 -26.86 1.59 2.39
N MET A 215 -27.97 0.86 2.30
CA MET A 215 -28.03 -0.49 2.85
C MET A 215 -27.24 -1.42 1.93
N ALA A 216 -26.30 -2.15 2.55
CA ALA A 216 -25.87 -3.50 2.22
C ALA A 216 -25.56 -3.81 0.73
N SER A 217 -24.29 -3.67 0.36
CA SER A 217 -23.65 -4.64 -0.53
C SER A 217 -22.77 -5.58 0.32
N GLN A 218 -23.41 -6.50 1.05
CA GLN A 218 -22.74 -7.73 1.51
C GLN A 218 -22.46 -8.59 0.28
N ALA A 219 -21.31 -8.38 -0.36
CA ALA A 219 -20.62 -9.34 -1.23
C ALA A 219 -19.36 -8.70 -1.79
N ARG A 220 -18.33 -8.52 -0.94
CA ARG A 220 -16.90 -8.49 -1.29
C ARG A 220 -16.12 -8.10 -0.03
N ASP A 221 -16.08 -9.00 0.94
CA ASP A 221 -14.89 -9.13 1.80
C ASP A 221 -13.77 -9.77 0.96
N ALA A 222 -13.41 -9.11 -0.15
CA ALA A 222 -12.01 -9.07 -0.47
C ALA A 222 -11.48 -8.09 0.56
N VAL A 223 -10.59 -8.53 1.45
CA VAL A 223 -9.75 -7.61 2.22
C VAL A 223 -9.12 -6.70 1.18
N MET A 224 -9.72 -5.52 0.96
CA MET A 224 -9.17 -4.54 0.04
C MET A 224 -7.87 -4.16 0.71
N LEU A 225 -6.77 -4.65 0.16
CA LEU A 225 -5.45 -4.26 0.58
C LEU A 225 -5.46 -2.74 0.65
N HIS A 226 -5.01 -2.18 1.77
CA HIS A 226 -4.73 -0.75 1.87
C HIS A 226 -3.97 -0.36 0.61
N PRO A 227 -4.27 0.75 -0.10
CA PRO A 227 -3.63 1.08 -1.37
C PRO A 227 -2.10 1.06 -1.26
N VAL A 228 -1.60 1.46 -0.09
CA VAL A 228 -0.19 1.36 0.29
C VAL A 228 0.27 -0.08 0.51
N ALA A 229 -0.52 -0.94 1.13
CA ALA A 229 -0.23 -2.38 1.17
C ALA A 229 -0.15 -2.97 -0.23
N ALA A 230 -1.02 -2.58 -1.15
CA ALA A 230 -0.96 -3.01 -2.54
C ALA A 230 0.30 -2.48 -3.26
N LEU A 231 0.77 -1.27 -2.94
CA LEU A 231 2.02 -0.67 -3.48
C LEU A 231 3.30 -1.23 -2.82
N LEU A 232 3.30 -1.51 -1.52
CA LEU A 232 4.41 -2.15 -0.81
C LEU A 232 4.52 -3.63 -1.18
N MET A 233 3.38 -4.29 -1.43
CA MET A 233 3.33 -5.60 -2.07
C MET A 233 3.57 -5.53 -3.58
N TYR A 234 3.55 -4.33 -4.19
CA TYR A 234 3.96 -4.13 -5.57
C TYR A 234 5.47 -4.28 -5.65
N GLN A 235 5.90 -5.53 -5.68
CA GLN A 235 7.16 -5.86 -6.31
C GLN A 235 7.01 -5.42 -7.77
N GLN A 236 7.70 -4.35 -8.16
CA GLN A 236 7.97 -4.13 -9.59
C GLN A 236 8.39 -5.49 -10.13
N PRO A 237 7.68 -6.08 -11.11
CA PRO A 237 8.02 -7.40 -11.59
C PRO A 237 9.49 -7.32 -12.00
N ILE A 238 10.38 -7.92 -11.21
CA ILE A 238 11.81 -7.91 -11.51
C ILE A 238 12.03 -8.74 -12.78
N GLN A 239 11.01 -9.49 -13.19
CA GLN A 239 10.99 -10.44 -14.27
C GLN A 239 9.76 -10.24 -15.15
N LEU A 240 9.98 -10.25 -16.46
CA LEU A 240 8.98 -10.25 -17.51
C LEU A 240 8.90 -11.67 -18.08
N ASN A 241 7.80 -12.37 -17.78
CA ASN A 241 7.57 -13.74 -18.24
C ASN A 241 6.86 -13.75 -19.59
N VAL A 242 7.59 -14.17 -20.63
CA VAL A 242 7.10 -14.22 -22.01
C VAL A 242 6.82 -15.66 -22.42
N SER A 243 5.59 -15.95 -22.85
CA SER A 243 5.29 -17.20 -23.56
C SER A 243 5.31 -16.97 -25.06
N VAL A 244 6.03 -17.81 -25.79
CA VAL A 244 6.10 -17.76 -27.25
C VAL A 244 5.34 -18.96 -27.82
N LEU A 245 4.32 -18.68 -28.63
CA LEU A 245 3.47 -19.67 -29.27
C LEU A 245 3.65 -19.62 -30.78
N ASN A 246 3.96 -20.75 -31.41
CA ASN A 246 4.01 -20.82 -32.87
C ASN A 246 2.59 -20.83 -33.41
N ALA A 247 2.26 -19.83 -34.21
CA ALA A 247 0.97 -19.70 -34.91
C ALA A 247 1.19 -19.50 -36.42
N SER A 248 2.33 -19.95 -36.95
CA SER A 248 2.62 -20.03 -38.38
C SER A 248 2.72 -21.48 -38.84
N THR A 249 2.73 -21.67 -40.17
CA THR A 249 3.01 -22.94 -40.86
C THR A 249 4.49 -23.30 -40.85
N LYS A 250 5.37 -22.36 -40.47
CA LYS A 250 6.81 -22.58 -40.40
C LYS A 250 7.14 -23.19 -39.05
N ASP A 251 7.58 -24.45 -39.08
CA ASP A 251 8.10 -25.11 -37.89
C ASP A 251 9.28 -24.32 -37.31
N GLN A 252 9.41 -24.32 -35.98
CA GLN A 252 10.48 -23.65 -35.23
C GLN A 252 10.41 -22.12 -35.16
N ASN A 253 9.46 -21.43 -35.77
CA ASN A 253 9.36 -19.96 -35.69
C ASN A 253 9.30 -19.44 -34.24
N ALA A 254 8.53 -20.09 -33.37
CA ALA A 254 8.51 -19.76 -31.93
C ALA A 254 9.87 -19.95 -31.25
N GLN A 255 10.62 -20.99 -31.64
CA GLN A 255 11.93 -21.26 -31.08
C GLN A 255 12.98 -20.26 -31.58
N ARG A 256 12.92 -19.88 -32.87
CA ARG A 256 13.76 -18.82 -33.45
C ARG A 256 13.51 -17.48 -32.75
N LEU A 257 12.24 -17.13 -32.50
CA LEU A 257 11.91 -15.92 -31.75
C LEU A 257 12.44 -16.01 -30.31
N ALA A 258 12.24 -17.12 -29.61
CA ALA A 258 12.77 -17.28 -28.26
C ALA A 258 14.29 -17.08 -28.19
N ILE A 259 15.04 -17.60 -29.19
CA ILE A 259 16.48 -17.40 -29.29
C ILE A 259 16.83 -15.94 -29.56
N LEU A 260 16.10 -15.26 -30.45
CA LEU A 260 16.28 -13.83 -30.72
C LEU A 260 16.10 -13.00 -29.45
N LEU A 261 15.03 -13.28 -28.69
CA LEU A 261 14.73 -12.58 -27.44
C LEU A 261 15.78 -12.85 -26.36
N ASP A 262 16.23 -14.09 -26.19
CA ASP A 262 17.17 -14.46 -25.10
C ASP A 262 18.64 -14.15 -25.42
N ARG A 263 19.07 -14.24 -26.68
CA ARG A 263 20.49 -14.09 -27.04
C ARG A 263 20.84 -12.77 -27.70
N GLN A 264 19.97 -12.23 -28.55
CA GLN A 264 20.31 -11.07 -29.38
C GLN A 264 19.79 -9.76 -28.80
N GLN A 265 18.59 -9.79 -28.22
CA GLN A 265 17.86 -8.58 -27.85
C GLN A 265 17.59 -8.47 -26.35
N ARG A 266 18.02 -9.47 -25.56
CA ARG A 266 17.75 -9.53 -24.12
C ARG A 266 18.20 -8.28 -23.39
N GLN A 267 19.48 -7.92 -23.51
CA GLN A 267 20.03 -6.77 -22.80
C GLN A 267 19.29 -5.47 -23.15
N LYS A 268 19.05 -5.23 -24.44
CA LYS A 268 18.33 -4.04 -24.93
C LYS A 268 16.90 -3.98 -24.37
N LEU A 269 16.18 -5.10 -24.39
CA LEU A 269 14.82 -5.21 -23.85
C LEU A 269 14.81 -5.01 -22.34
N GLU A 270 15.75 -5.62 -21.61
CA GLU A 270 15.88 -5.49 -20.16
C GLU A 270 16.16 -4.03 -19.74
N GLU A 271 17.02 -3.33 -20.47
CA GLU A 271 17.33 -1.90 -20.25
C GLU A 271 16.11 -0.99 -20.54
N GLN A 272 15.42 -1.21 -21.66
CA GLN A 272 14.26 -0.40 -22.07
C GLN A 272 13.05 -0.61 -21.14
N VAL A 273 12.84 -1.85 -20.70
CA VAL A 273 11.68 -2.24 -19.91
C VAL A 273 11.94 -2.05 -18.41
N GLY A 274 13.19 -2.25 -17.96
CA GLY A 274 13.58 -2.23 -16.54
C GLY A 274 13.27 -3.53 -15.79
N MET A 275 13.12 -4.64 -16.51
CA MET A 275 12.75 -5.97 -15.98
C MET A 275 13.62 -7.04 -16.65
N ARG A 276 14.02 -8.08 -15.92
CA ARG A 276 14.73 -9.26 -16.46
C ARG A 276 13.80 -10.05 -17.37
N LEU A 277 14.22 -10.37 -18.58
CA LEU A 277 13.39 -11.13 -19.52
C LEU A 277 13.55 -12.63 -19.26
N GLU A 278 12.44 -13.37 -19.16
CA GLU A 278 12.45 -14.84 -19.18
C GLU A 278 11.40 -15.38 -20.16
N VAL A 279 11.84 -16.27 -21.05
CA VAL A 279 10.93 -17.03 -21.91
C VAL A 279 10.49 -18.28 -21.15
N THR A 280 9.29 -18.25 -20.56
CA THR A 280 8.81 -19.31 -19.66
C THR A 280 8.18 -20.50 -20.39
N ASN A 281 7.72 -20.29 -21.62
CA ASN A 281 7.09 -21.34 -22.41
C ASN A 281 7.30 -21.12 -23.91
N ILE A 282 7.70 -22.18 -24.61
CA ILE A 282 7.78 -22.24 -26.07
C ILE A 282 6.89 -23.38 -26.51
N SER A 283 5.82 -23.08 -27.23
CA SER A 283 4.83 -24.08 -27.64
C SER A 283 4.27 -23.76 -29.02
N SER A 284 3.41 -24.62 -29.53
CA SER A 284 2.65 -24.39 -30.77
C SER A 284 1.18 -24.25 -30.41
N VAL A 285 0.46 -23.39 -31.13
CA VAL A 285 -1.01 -23.31 -31.01
C VAL A 285 -1.67 -24.60 -31.51
N ARG A 286 -2.96 -24.76 -31.22
CA ARG A 286 -3.75 -25.90 -31.71
C ARG A 286 -3.75 -25.92 -33.25
N GLU A 287 -3.76 -27.11 -33.83
CA GLU A 287 -3.87 -27.30 -35.28
C GLU A 287 -5.04 -26.48 -35.85
N GLY A 288 -4.77 -25.72 -36.93
CA GLY A 288 -5.73 -24.84 -37.59
C GLY A 288 -5.77 -23.39 -37.11
N MET A 289 -5.04 -23.01 -36.05
CA MET A 289 -4.94 -21.63 -35.58
C MET A 289 -3.72 -20.90 -36.19
N VAL A 290 -3.63 -20.84 -37.52
CA VAL A 290 -2.59 -20.07 -38.21
C VAL A 290 -3.01 -18.60 -38.30
N ILE A 291 -2.12 -17.68 -37.94
CA ILE A 291 -2.37 -16.24 -38.00
C ILE A 291 -1.42 -15.55 -38.99
N PRO A 292 -1.90 -14.58 -39.78
CA PRO A 292 -1.08 -13.92 -40.80
C PRO A 292 -0.04 -12.96 -40.19
N ARG A 293 -0.37 -12.34 -39.05
CA ARG A 293 0.46 -11.36 -38.35
C ARG A 293 0.73 -11.81 -36.93
N THR A 294 1.96 -11.58 -36.48
CA THR A 294 2.37 -11.82 -35.10
C THR A 294 1.51 -10.99 -34.14
N LYS A 295 0.98 -11.62 -33.10
CA LYS A 295 0.16 -10.96 -32.07
C LYS A 295 0.84 -11.00 -30.72
N ILE A 296 0.79 -9.89 -29.99
CA ILE A 296 1.35 -9.76 -28.64
C ILE A 296 0.20 -9.44 -27.70
N TYR A 297 -0.12 -10.39 -26.82
CA TYR A 297 -1.10 -10.22 -25.77
C TYR A 297 -0.44 -9.87 -24.44
N PHE A 298 -0.89 -8.81 -23.78
CA PHE A 298 -0.29 -8.36 -22.52
C PHE A 298 -1.31 -8.22 -21.38
N ARG A 299 -0.87 -8.46 -20.14
CA ARG A 299 -1.66 -8.18 -18.93
C ARG A 299 -1.69 -6.68 -18.59
N PRO A 300 -2.68 -6.16 -17.84
CA PRO A 300 -2.91 -4.71 -17.61
C PRO A 300 -1.70 -3.85 -17.16
N ASN A 301 -0.63 -4.44 -16.62
CA ASN A 301 0.58 -3.73 -16.16
C ASN A 301 1.79 -3.87 -17.10
N PHE A 302 1.66 -4.59 -18.23
CA PHE A 302 2.77 -4.97 -19.11
C PHE A 302 2.70 -4.32 -20.50
N MET A 303 1.90 -3.27 -20.67
CA MET A 303 1.80 -2.54 -21.95
C MET A 303 3.17 -2.04 -22.43
N LYS A 304 3.95 -1.41 -21.54
CA LYS A 304 5.30 -0.91 -21.88
C LYS A 304 6.20 -2.04 -22.40
N ALA A 305 6.17 -3.20 -21.75
CA ALA A 305 6.93 -4.37 -22.15
C ALA A 305 6.48 -4.92 -23.52
N ALA A 306 5.17 -4.96 -23.76
CA ALA A 306 4.59 -5.42 -25.02
C ALA A 306 4.96 -4.52 -26.21
N LEU A 307 4.97 -3.20 -26.00
CA LEU A 307 5.43 -2.24 -27.00
C LEU A 307 6.92 -2.39 -27.29
N ALA A 308 7.76 -2.52 -26.25
CA ALA A 308 9.20 -2.77 -26.43
C ALA A 308 9.47 -4.09 -27.20
N LEU A 309 8.70 -5.14 -26.91
CA LEU A 309 8.77 -6.40 -27.68
C LEU A 309 8.37 -6.18 -29.15
N SER A 310 7.34 -5.38 -29.42
CA SER A 310 6.93 -5.09 -30.81
C SER A 310 8.00 -4.38 -31.63
N GLU A 311 8.83 -3.53 -31.02
CA GLU A 311 9.94 -2.85 -31.72
C GLU A 311 11.09 -3.80 -32.09
N VAL A 312 11.19 -4.93 -31.40
CA VAL A 312 12.32 -5.86 -31.51
C VAL A 312 11.97 -7.07 -32.37
N ILE A 313 10.71 -7.48 -32.39
CA ILE A 313 10.24 -8.60 -33.18
C ILE A 313 10.18 -8.17 -34.66
N PRO A 314 10.80 -8.91 -35.59
CA PRO A 314 10.67 -8.64 -37.03
C PRO A 314 9.24 -8.77 -37.53
N GLY A 315 8.90 -7.95 -38.53
CA GLY A 315 7.58 -7.91 -39.17
C GLY A 315 6.63 -6.86 -38.54
N GLU A 316 5.35 -6.97 -38.85
CA GLU A 316 4.29 -6.15 -38.23
C GLU A 316 3.64 -6.91 -37.07
N GLN A 317 3.49 -6.28 -35.91
CA GLN A 317 2.86 -6.88 -34.74
C GLN A 317 1.54 -6.19 -34.42
N LEU A 318 0.56 -6.97 -33.98
CA LEU A 318 -0.64 -6.45 -33.34
C LEU A 318 -0.49 -6.60 -31.84
N VAL A 319 -0.56 -5.49 -31.11
CA VAL A 319 -0.45 -5.46 -29.65
C VAL A 319 -1.84 -5.27 -29.05
N GLU A 320 -2.32 -6.27 -28.31
CA GLU A 320 -3.69 -6.32 -27.79
C GLU A 320 -3.68 -6.69 -26.30
N GLN A 321 -4.63 -6.17 -25.54
CA GLN A 321 -4.78 -6.58 -24.15
C GLN A 321 -5.22 -8.05 -24.08
N MET A 322 -4.65 -8.81 -23.16
CA MET A 322 -4.94 -10.24 -23.00
C MET A 322 -6.44 -10.47 -22.73
N PRO A 323 -7.12 -11.34 -23.52
CA PRO A 323 -8.53 -11.63 -23.33
C PRO A 323 -8.84 -12.22 -21.96
N SER A 324 -10.03 -11.94 -21.43
CA SER A 324 -10.46 -12.46 -20.13
C SER A 324 -10.44 -14.00 -20.05
N SER A 325 -10.59 -14.69 -21.18
CA SER A 325 -10.48 -16.16 -21.29
C SER A 325 -9.07 -16.72 -21.02
N HIS A 326 -8.02 -15.89 -21.14
CA HIS A 326 -6.62 -16.31 -20.93
C HIS A 326 -6.12 -16.02 -19.51
N LYS A 327 -6.91 -15.30 -18.68
CA LYS A 327 -6.52 -14.85 -17.34
C LYS A 327 -6.11 -15.97 -16.37
N GLY A 328 -6.56 -17.21 -16.60
CA GLY A 328 -6.26 -18.38 -15.77
C GLY A 328 -4.84 -18.95 -15.93
N ARG A 329 -4.06 -18.52 -16.93
CA ARG A 329 -2.64 -18.92 -17.07
C ARG A 329 -1.76 -18.11 -16.12
N MET A 330 -1.66 -18.56 -14.87
CA MET A 330 -0.78 -17.95 -13.87
C MET A 330 0.68 -18.12 -14.30
N GLY A 331 1.50 -17.07 -14.20
CA GLY A 331 2.94 -17.11 -14.52
C GLY A 331 3.34 -16.65 -15.93
N THR A 332 2.42 -16.11 -16.73
CA THR A 332 2.75 -15.48 -18.01
C THR A 332 2.23 -14.05 -18.04
N ASP A 333 3.13 -13.10 -18.33
CA ASP A 333 2.86 -11.67 -18.34
C ASP A 333 2.51 -11.17 -19.75
N VAL A 334 3.22 -11.72 -20.75
CA VAL A 334 3.02 -11.46 -22.18
C VAL A 334 3.00 -12.77 -22.96
N GLU A 335 2.02 -12.93 -23.85
CA GLU A 335 1.98 -14.04 -24.83
C GLU A 335 2.28 -13.49 -26.23
N VAL A 336 3.25 -14.09 -26.92
CA VAL A 336 3.58 -13.76 -28.31
C VAL A 336 3.17 -14.92 -29.21
N TYR A 337 2.18 -14.70 -30.06
CA TYR A 337 1.74 -15.64 -31.08
C TYR A 337 2.47 -15.29 -32.37
N VAL A 338 3.43 -16.12 -32.77
CA VAL A 338 4.30 -15.88 -33.93
C VAL A 338 3.54 -16.21 -35.20
N GLY A 339 3.25 -15.20 -36.01
CA GLY A 339 2.48 -15.34 -37.25
C GLY A 339 3.34 -15.65 -38.48
N GLU A 340 2.68 -15.77 -39.63
CA GLU A 340 3.34 -16.02 -40.93
C GLU A 340 4.37 -14.97 -41.32
N ASN A 341 4.14 -13.72 -40.91
CA ASN A 341 5.00 -12.58 -41.22
C ASN A 341 6.32 -12.53 -40.45
N PHE A 342 6.61 -13.53 -39.59
CA PHE A 342 7.89 -13.67 -38.92
C PHE A 342 8.89 -14.42 -39.83
N GLU A 343 9.98 -13.75 -40.21
CA GLU A 343 11.00 -14.25 -41.15
C GLU A 343 12.37 -14.44 -40.52
#